data_AF-G9XBJ1-F1
#
_entry.id   AF-G9XBJ1-F1
#
_cell.length_a   1.000
_cell.length_b   1.000
_cell.length_c   1.000
_cell.angle_alpha   90.00
_cell.angle_beta   90.00
_cell.angle_gamma   90.00
#
_symmetry.space_group_name_H-M   'P 1'
#
loop_
_entity.id
_entity.type
_entity.pdbx_description
1 polymer ?
#
loop_
_entity_poly.entity_id
_entity_poly.type
_entity_poly.pdbx_seq_one_letter_code
_entity_poly.pdbx_strand_id
1 'polypeptide(L)'
;MFNEDWDNRYYFLFEELNKIKDKNIYAVLLNEDCSVYKNKIEKLYTFTKVIKLEEFLCEEEDMVIFPVIKRDEVIHIASCLSDTKTTKLIKKCFENGTEIYILKYGIEKLTGKEPEKYKQKILNYYKEIFEFDIEIIENLKVVM
;
A
#
# COMPACT_ATOMS: atom_id res chain seq x y z
N MET A 1 -2.27 1.95 4.35
CA MET A 1 -2.28 0.49 4.57
C MET A 1 -0.95 0.01 5.15
N PHE A 2 -0.95 -0.82 6.19
CA PHE A 2 0.25 -1.49 6.73
C PHE A 2 0.14 -2.99 6.55
N ASN A 3 1.20 -3.62 6.05
CA ASN A 3 1.25 -5.06 5.74
C ASN A 3 1.23 -5.92 7.00
N GLU A 4 1.07 -7.23 6.82
CA GLU A 4 1.10 -8.21 7.89
C GLU A 4 2.43 -8.23 8.65
N ASP A 5 3.53 -7.87 7.97
CA ASP A 5 4.86 -7.76 8.54
C ASP A 5 5.35 -6.31 8.54
N TRP A 6 6.15 -5.94 9.55
CA TRP A 6 6.77 -4.62 9.57
C TRP A 6 7.83 -4.50 8.47
N ASP A 7 7.74 -3.41 7.69
CA ASP A 7 8.78 -3.00 6.74
C ASP A 7 9.43 -1.69 7.21
N ASN A 8 10.75 -1.64 7.25
CA ASN A 8 11.48 -0.44 7.67
C ASN A 8 11.27 0.75 6.72
N ARG A 9 10.81 0.52 5.49
CA ARG A 9 10.43 1.61 4.57
C ARG A 9 9.23 2.41 5.09
N TYR A 10 8.46 1.92 6.06
CA TYR A 10 7.44 2.73 6.72
C TYR A 10 8.00 3.96 7.44
N TYR A 11 9.28 3.98 7.82
CA TYR A 11 9.89 5.20 8.36
C TYR A 11 9.83 6.38 7.39
N PHE A 12 9.97 6.15 6.08
CA PHE A 12 9.80 7.19 5.07
C PHE A 12 8.37 7.76 5.06
N LEU A 13 7.36 6.89 5.22
CA LEU A 13 5.97 7.33 5.31
C LEU A 13 5.78 8.32 6.47
N PHE A 14 6.27 7.98 7.66
CA PHE A 14 6.10 8.82 8.84
C PHE A 14 6.83 10.15 8.71
N GLU A 15 8.01 10.18 8.08
CA GLU A 15 8.69 11.43 7.75
C GLU A 15 7.87 12.33 6.82
N GLU A 16 7.10 11.76 5.89
CA GLU A 16 6.20 12.51 5.01
C GLU A 16 4.93 12.96 5.72
N LEU A 17 4.28 12.07 6.46
CA LEU A 17 3.07 12.36 7.24
C LEU A 17 3.28 13.50 8.23
N ASN A 18 4.45 13.55 8.90
CA ASN A 18 4.80 14.62 9.83
C ASN A 18 4.96 16.00 9.17
N LYS A 19 5.03 16.09 7.83
CA LYS A 19 5.10 17.35 7.07
C LYS A 19 3.72 17.81 6.60
N ILE A 20 2.70 16.96 6.67
CA ILE A 20 1.34 17.26 6.23
C ILE A 20 0.55 17.79 7.42
N LYS A 21 -0.19 18.87 7.21
CA LYS A 21 -1.07 19.46 8.23
C LYS A 21 -2.51 19.02 8.00
N ASP A 22 -3.16 18.56 9.07
CA ASP A 22 -4.60 18.29 9.18
C ASP A 22 -5.23 17.51 8.03
N LYS A 23 -5.18 16.18 8.13
CA LYS A 23 -6.05 15.27 7.38
C LYS A 23 -6.59 14.18 8.29
N ASN A 24 -7.80 13.72 8.00
CA ASN A 24 -8.39 12.53 8.59
C ASN A 24 -7.68 11.29 8.03
N ILE A 25 -6.56 10.92 8.66
CA ILE A 25 -5.71 9.82 8.19
C ILE A 25 -5.91 8.63 9.10
N TYR A 26 -6.31 7.52 8.49
CA TYR A 26 -6.54 6.25 9.17
C TYR A 26 -5.38 5.30 8.87
N ALA A 27 -4.88 4.64 9.92
CA ALA A 27 -3.95 3.52 9.75
C ALA A 27 -4.75 2.22 9.73
N VAL A 28 -4.74 1.52 8.60
CA VAL A 28 -5.36 0.20 8.47
C VAL A 28 -4.28 -0.87 8.52
N LEU A 29 -4.42 -1.83 9.43
CA LEU A 29 -3.47 -2.91 9.66
C LEU A 29 -3.99 -4.21 9.03
N LEU A 30 -3.19 -4.83 8.16
CA LEU A 30 -3.50 -6.16 7.59
C LEU A 30 -3.20 -7.31 8.58
N ASN A 31 -2.39 -7.05 9.61
CA ASN A 31 -2.08 -8.02 10.66
C ASN A 31 -3.26 -8.19 11.64
N GLU A 32 -3.67 -9.44 11.88
CA GLU A 32 -4.72 -9.81 12.83
C GLU A 32 -4.33 -9.52 14.30
N ASP A 33 -3.04 -9.71 14.62
CA ASP A 33 -2.45 -9.37 15.92
C ASP A 33 -1.90 -7.94 15.89
N CYS A 34 -2.84 -6.98 15.96
CA CYS A 34 -2.53 -5.55 15.99
C CYS A 34 -1.53 -5.14 17.07
N SER A 35 -1.36 -5.94 18.14
CA SER A 35 -0.54 -5.56 19.29
C SER A 35 0.94 -5.36 18.93
N VAL A 36 1.44 -6.12 17.95
CA VAL A 36 2.87 -6.13 17.59
C VAL A 36 3.33 -4.78 17.00
N TYR A 37 2.48 -4.14 16.18
CA TYR A 37 2.87 -2.92 15.46
C TYR A 37 2.08 -1.67 15.87
N LYS A 38 0.89 -1.80 16.45
CA LYS A 38 0.06 -0.65 16.85
C LYS A 38 0.82 0.32 17.74
N ASN A 39 1.46 -0.19 18.80
CA ASN A 39 2.27 0.61 19.72
C ASN A 39 3.44 1.33 19.02
N LYS A 40 3.99 0.74 17.96
CA LYS A 40 5.09 1.32 17.19
C LYS A 40 4.58 2.44 16.28
N ILE A 41 3.45 2.22 15.62
CA ILE A 41 2.79 3.19 14.73
C ILE A 41 2.35 4.42 15.52
N GLU A 42 1.67 4.22 16.65
CA GLU A 42 1.18 5.31 17.52
C GLU A 42 2.31 6.16 18.11
N LYS A 43 3.52 5.61 18.26
CA LYS A 43 4.71 6.38 18.68
C LYS A 43 5.33 7.21 17.55
N LEU A 44 5.13 6.82 16.30
CA LEU A 44 5.74 7.46 15.14
C LEU A 44 4.83 8.54 14.52
N TYR A 45 3.51 8.37 14.64
CA TYR A 45 2.53 9.33 14.14
C TYR A 45 1.17 9.17 14.83
N THR A 46 0.48 10.28 15.05
CA THR A 46 -0.88 10.31 15.63
C THR A 46 -1.92 10.26 14.52
N PHE A 47 -2.37 9.06 14.18
CA PHE A 47 -3.49 8.85 13.26
C PHE A 47 -4.83 9.24 13.90
N THR A 48 -5.82 9.61 13.07
CA THR A 48 -7.21 9.80 13.51
C THR A 48 -7.75 8.51 14.14
N LYS A 49 -7.45 7.37 13.52
CA LYS A 49 -7.76 6.05 14.07
C LYS A 49 -6.78 5.01 13.52
N VAL A 50 -6.47 4.02 14.34
CA VAL A 50 -5.77 2.80 13.91
C VAL A 50 -6.79 1.66 13.95
N ILE A 51 -7.10 1.07 12.80
CA ILE A 51 -8.15 0.07 12.62
C ILE A 51 -7.60 -1.21 11.98
N LYS A 52 -8.34 -2.31 12.16
CA LYS A 52 -8.11 -3.55 11.45
C LYS A 52 -8.70 -3.50 10.04
N LEU A 53 -8.23 -4.40 9.17
CA LEU A 53 -8.79 -4.57 7.84
C LEU A 53 -10.30 -4.87 7.85
N GLU A 54 -10.79 -5.63 8.82
CA GLU A 54 -12.21 -6.00 8.90
C GLU A 54 -13.10 -4.80 9.25
N GLU A 55 -12.53 -3.77 9.88
CA GLU A 55 -13.21 -2.52 10.22
C GLU A 55 -13.12 -1.47 9.09
N PHE A 56 -12.29 -1.72 8.08
CA PHE A 56 -12.13 -0.81 6.95
C PHE A 56 -13.31 -0.93 5.99
N LEU A 57 -14.06 0.16 5.88
CA LEU A 57 -15.07 0.37 4.86
C LEU A 57 -14.41 1.16 3.74
N CYS A 58 -14.50 0.66 2.52
CA CYS A 58 -13.89 1.29 1.36
C CYS A 58 -14.95 2.15 0.69
N GLU A 59 -14.90 3.47 0.88
CA GLU A 59 -15.84 4.42 0.27
C GLU A 59 -15.23 4.99 -1.03
N GLU A 60 -16.06 5.50 -1.95
CA GLU A 60 -15.58 6.02 -3.25
C GLU A 60 -14.68 7.25 -3.06
N GLU A 61 -15.00 8.08 -2.06
CA GLU A 61 -14.27 9.31 -1.73
C GLU A 61 -12.97 9.06 -0.94
N ASP A 62 -12.70 7.81 -0.55
CA ASP A 62 -11.48 7.45 0.15
C ASP A 62 -10.26 7.40 -0.78
N MET A 63 -9.09 7.61 -0.18
CA MET A 63 -7.81 7.43 -0.82
C MET A 63 -7.02 6.34 -0.12
N VAL A 64 -6.74 5.24 -0.82
CA VAL A 64 -6.01 4.10 -0.26
C VAL A 64 -4.55 4.14 -0.66
N ILE A 65 -3.69 4.42 0.32
CA ILE A 65 -2.23 4.48 0.11
C ILE A 65 -1.55 3.22 0.64
N PHE A 66 -0.81 2.54 -0.22
CA PHE A 66 0.12 1.46 0.08
C PHE A 66 1.56 2.01 0.14
N PRO A 67 2.12 2.23 1.34
CA PRO A 67 3.49 2.72 1.47
C PRO A 67 4.54 1.70 1.04
N VAL A 68 4.20 0.42 1.13
CA VAL A 68 5.02 -0.71 0.71
C VAL A 68 4.10 -1.75 0.12
N ILE A 69 4.42 -2.22 -1.08
CA ILE A 69 3.73 -3.33 -1.73
C ILE A 69 4.75 -4.43 -2.05
N LYS A 70 4.42 -5.68 -1.68
CA LYS A 70 5.28 -6.83 -2.01
C LYS A 70 5.16 -7.14 -3.50
N ARG A 71 6.23 -7.60 -4.12
CA ARG A 71 6.25 -7.99 -5.55
C ARG A 71 5.20 -9.06 -5.85
N ASP A 72 5.04 -10.03 -4.95
CA ASP A 72 4.07 -11.11 -5.12
C ASP A 72 2.63 -10.57 -5.17
N GLU A 73 2.31 -9.54 -4.38
CA GLU A 73 1.01 -8.87 -4.44
C GLU A 73 0.80 -8.21 -5.81
N VAL A 74 1.82 -7.53 -6.35
CA VAL A 74 1.75 -6.94 -7.70
C VAL A 74 1.47 -8.00 -8.77
N ILE A 75 2.14 -9.15 -8.68
CA ILE A 75 1.91 -10.28 -9.60
C ILE A 75 0.47 -10.78 -9.49
N HIS A 76 -0.05 -10.93 -8.28
CA HIS A 76 -1.41 -11.40 -8.03
C HIS A 76 -2.45 -10.39 -8.55
N ILE A 77 -2.27 -9.10 -8.27
CA ILE A 77 -3.15 -8.02 -8.75
C ILE A 77 -3.17 -7.99 -10.28
N ALA A 78 -1.99 -7.98 -10.91
CA ALA A 78 -1.86 -7.99 -12.37
C ALA A 78 -2.52 -9.23 -13.02
N SER A 79 -2.54 -10.35 -12.28
CA SER A 79 -3.19 -11.60 -12.70
C SER A 79 -4.67 -11.68 -12.31
N CYS A 80 -5.27 -10.59 -11.79
CA CYS A 80 -6.65 -10.53 -11.28
C CYS A 80 -6.97 -11.57 -10.20
N LEU A 81 -5.97 -11.98 -9.41
CA LEU A 81 -6.15 -12.87 -8.27
C LEU A 81 -6.53 -12.07 -7.02
N SER A 82 -7.41 -12.64 -6.19
CA SER A 82 -7.91 -12.03 -4.95
C SER A 82 -7.88 -13.02 -3.79
N ASP A 83 -6.72 -13.64 -3.58
CA ASP A 83 -6.47 -14.71 -2.61
C ASP A 83 -5.75 -14.24 -1.34
N THR A 84 -5.02 -13.13 -1.40
CA THR A 84 -4.36 -12.46 -0.26
C THR A 84 -5.24 -11.38 0.37
N LYS A 85 -4.88 -10.88 1.56
CA LYS A 85 -5.60 -9.75 2.19
C LYS A 85 -5.48 -8.47 1.36
N THR A 86 -4.29 -8.18 0.86
CA THR A 86 -4.00 -7.01 0.00
C THR A 86 -4.80 -7.08 -1.30
N THR A 87 -4.78 -8.21 -2.00
CA THR A 87 -5.51 -8.35 -3.28
C THR A 87 -7.03 -8.33 -3.09
N LYS A 88 -7.56 -8.91 -2.00
CA LYS A 88 -8.99 -8.79 -1.65
C LYS A 88 -9.39 -7.36 -1.36
N LEU A 89 -8.53 -6.59 -0.70
CA LEU A 89 -8.77 -5.17 -0.45
C LEU A 89 -8.78 -4.37 -1.75
N ILE A 90 -7.76 -4.53 -2.58
CA ILE A 90 -7.67 -3.84 -3.88
C ILE A 90 -8.88 -4.16 -4.76
N LYS A 91 -9.33 -5.42 -4.78
CA LYS A 91 -10.57 -5.79 -5.43
C LYS A 91 -11.76 -4.98 -4.91
N LYS A 92 -11.92 -4.81 -3.60
CA LYS A 92 -12.99 -3.98 -3.03
C LYS A 92 -12.84 -2.51 -3.44
N CYS A 93 -11.63 -1.98 -3.46
CA CYS A 93 -11.36 -0.62 -3.94
C CYS A 93 -11.81 -0.45 -5.39
N PHE A 94 -11.46 -1.40 -6.28
CA PHE A 94 -11.92 -1.38 -7.66
C PHE A 94 -13.44 -1.49 -7.79
N GLU A 95 -14.08 -2.37 -7.01
CA GLU A 95 -15.54 -2.54 -7.02
C GLU A 95 -16.27 -1.26 -6.54
N ASN A 96 -15.63 -0.44 -5.72
CA ASN A 96 -16.19 0.79 -5.15
C ASN A 96 -15.67 2.08 -5.82
N GLY A 97 -14.81 1.99 -6.84
CA GLY A 97 -14.24 3.17 -7.50
C GLY A 97 -13.25 3.97 -6.67
N THR A 98 -12.72 3.40 -5.58
CA THR A 98 -11.80 4.07 -4.65
C THR A 98 -10.41 4.22 -5.26
N GLU A 99 -9.79 5.40 -5.12
CA GLU A 99 -8.45 5.67 -5.63
C GLU A 99 -7.37 4.89 -4.87
N ILE A 100 -6.41 4.33 -5.61
CA ILE A 100 -5.34 3.49 -5.05
C ILE A 100 -3.96 4.04 -5.44
N TYR A 101 -3.12 4.26 -4.43
CA TYR A 101 -1.77 4.79 -4.60
C TYR A 101 -0.71 3.88 -3.98
N ILE A 102 0.42 3.74 -4.67
CA ILE A 102 1.62 3.06 -4.18
C ILE A 102 2.75 4.08 -4.07
N LEU A 103 3.41 4.15 -2.91
CA LEU A 103 4.61 4.99 -2.78
C LEU A 103 5.79 4.34 -3.48
N LYS A 104 6.47 5.09 -4.35
CA LYS A 104 7.56 4.59 -5.19
C LYS A 104 8.69 3.93 -4.41
N TYR A 105 9.04 4.46 -3.24
CA TYR A 105 10.06 3.86 -2.38
C TYR A 105 9.64 2.50 -1.81
N GLY A 106 8.33 2.23 -1.79
CA GLY A 106 7.70 1.00 -1.33
C GLY A 106 7.83 -0.18 -2.29
N ILE A 107 8.34 0.07 -3.50
CA ILE A 107 8.46 -0.95 -4.54
C ILE A 107 9.75 -1.74 -4.38
N GLU A 108 9.65 -3.07 -4.44
CA GLU A 108 10.80 -3.96 -4.36
C GLU A 108 11.66 -3.89 -5.63
N LYS A 109 12.89 -3.39 -5.45
CA LYS A 109 13.86 -3.27 -6.54
C LYS A 109 14.33 -4.65 -7.01
N LEU A 110 14.57 -4.76 -8.31
CA LEU A 110 15.35 -5.86 -8.88
C LEU A 110 16.79 -5.74 -8.38
N THR A 111 17.42 -6.86 -8.04
CA THR A 111 18.82 -6.90 -7.57
C THR A 111 19.81 -6.67 -8.70
N GLY A 112 19.38 -6.88 -9.95
CA GLY A 112 20.21 -6.82 -11.14
C GLY A 112 20.79 -8.18 -11.54
N LYS A 113 20.75 -9.18 -10.65
CA LYS A 113 21.25 -10.54 -10.90
C LYS A 113 20.23 -11.44 -11.60
N GLU A 114 18.97 -11.03 -11.67
CA GLU A 114 17.90 -11.81 -12.26
C GLU A 114 18.08 -11.98 -13.78
N PRO A 115 17.58 -13.08 -14.38
CA PRO A 115 17.54 -13.23 -15.83
C PRO A 115 16.76 -12.10 -16.51
N GLU A 116 17.20 -11.68 -17.69
CA GLU A 116 16.62 -10.52 -18.39
C GLU A 116 15.11 -10.68 -18.68
N LYS A 117 14.69 -11.87 -19.14
CA LYS A 117 13.27 -12.18 -19.36
C LYS A 117 12.44 -12.08 -18.07
N TYR A 118 13.02 -12.44 -16.93
CA TYR A 118 12.33 -12.30 -15.64
C TYR A 118 12.16 -10.83 -15.28
N LYS A 119 13.20 -10.01 -15.43
CA LYS A 119 13.13 -8.55 -15.19
C LYS A 119 12.05 -7.90 -16.05
N GLN A 120 12.01 -8.22 -17.35
CA GLN A 120 10.99 -7.73 -18.26
C GLN A 120 9.59 -8.14 -17.83
N LYS A 121 9.40 -9.39 -17.39
CA LYS A 121 8.11 -9.86 -16.89
C LYS A 121 7.67 -9.12 -15.63
N ILE A 122 8.57 -8.90 -14.67
CA ILE A 122 8.28 -8.10 -13.48
C ILE A 122 7.88 -6.67 -13.86
N LEU A 123 8.62 -6.02 -14.76
CA LEU A 123 8.27 -4.68 -15.24
C LEU A 123 6.91 -4.63 -15.93
N ASN A 124 6.54 -5.67 -16.68
CA ASN A 124 5.23 -5.76 -17.31
C ASN A 124 4.10 -5.88 -16.28
N TYR A 125 4.26 -6.64 -15.20
CA TYR A 125 3.27 -6.67 -14.13
C TYR A 125 3.03 -5.29 -13.50
N TYR A 126 4.09 -4.49 -13.32
CA TYR A 126 3.91 -3.11 -12.86
C TYR A 126 3.16 -2.24 -13.87
N LYS A 127 3.41 -2.41 -15.18
CA LYS A 127 2.65 -1.70 -16.21
C LYS A 127 1.17 -2.08 -16.21
N GLU A 128 0.88 -3.37 -16.10
CA GLU A 128 -0.49 -3.90 -16.06
C GLU A 128 -1.29 -3.30 -14.89
N ILE A 129 -0.72 -3.24 -13.69
CA ILE A 129 -1.46 -2.63 -12.57
C ILE A 129 -1.72 -1.12 -12.75
N PHE A 130 -0.91 -0.39 -13.53
CA PHE A 130 -1.20 1.02 -13.85
C PHE A 130 -2.34 1.17 -14.85
N GLU A 131 -2.55 0.17 -15.71
CA GLU A 131 -3.73 0.12 -16.60
C GLU A 131 -5.01 -0.17 -15.81
N PHE A 132 -4.90 -0.56 -14.54
CA PHE A 132 -6.02 -0.76 -13.60
C PHE A 132 -6.23 0.46 -12.68
N ASP A 133 -5.77 1.64 -13.09
CA ASP A 133 -5.90 2.89 -12.31
C ASP A 133 -5.23 2.86 -10.92
N ILE A 134 -4.21 2.00 -10.74
CA ILE A 134 -3.32 2.09 -9.57
C ILE A 134 -2.17 3.04 -9.91
N GLU A 135 -2.00 4.10 -9.15
CA GLU A 135 -0.95 5.09 -9.40
C GLU A 135 0.29 4.88 -8.51
N ILE A 136 1.48 5.10 -9.08
CA ILE A 136 2.71 5.26 -8.29
C ILE A 136 3.00 6.73 -8.07
N ILE A 137 3.14 7.11 -6.80
CA ILE A 137 3.47 8.47 -6.39
C ILE A 137 4.86 8.54 -5.74
N GLU A 138 5.57 9.65 -5.98
CA GLU A 138 6.91 9.88 -5.40
C GLU A 138 6.83 10.14 -3.89
N ASN A 139 5.80 10.86 -3.46
CA ASN A 139 5.58 11.28 -2.08
C ASN A 139 4.11 11.63 -1.85
N LEU A 140 3.72 11.68 -0.57
CA LEU A 140 2.35 11.99 -0.18
C LEU A 140 1.85 13.37 -0.65
N LYS A 141 2.70 14.40 -0.83
CA LYS A 141 2.24 15.76 -1.20
C LYS A 141 1.64 15.86 -2.60
N VAL A 142 1.85 14.85 -3.44
CA VAL A 142 1.25 14.80 -4.79
C VAL A 142 -0.27 14.68 -4.69
N VAL A 143 -0.73 13.97 -3.66
CA VAL A 143 -2.14 13.61 -3.46
C VAL A 143 -2.69 14.16 -2.14
N MET A 144 -1.82 14.71 -1.27
CA MET A 144 -2.17 15.24 0.04
C MET A 144 -1.84 16.71 0.28
#